data_AF-A0A2P5AJ28-F1
#
_entry.id   AF-A0A2P5AJ28-F1
#
_cell.length_a   1.000
_cell.length_b   1.000
_cell.length_c   1.000
_cell.angle_alpha   90.00
_cell.angle_beta   90.00
_cell.angle_gamma   90.00
#
_symmetry.space_group_name_H-M   'P 1'
#
loop_
_entity.id
_entity.type
_entity.pdbx_description
1 polymer ?
#
loop_
_entity_poly.entity_id
_entity_poly.type
_entity_poly.pdbx_seq_one_letter_code
_entity_poly.pdbx_strand_id
1 'polypeptide(L)'
;MLDTEATNNFVSEQLGGNLSLTIARSSSKIKTVNSGAQPTQGTATSSLKIRNWENDCSFMIVHLDDFNLILGIEFFVQAKAIVMTYLGGGLHYAQKVLKICSSRI
;
A
#
# COMPACT_ATOMS: atom_id res chain seq x y z
N MET A 1 -2.75 -4.17 4.03
CA MET A 1 -2.77 -5.29 3.07
C MET A 1 -1.61 -5.14 2.09
N LEU A 2 -1.00 -6.24 1.68
CA LEU A 2 -0.06 -6.30 0.56
C LEU A 2 -0.84 -6.87 -0.62
N ASP A 3 -1.04 -6.10 -1.68
CA ASP A 3 -1.92 -6.48 -2.78
C ASP A 3 -1.18 -6.38 -4.11
N THR A 4 -0.90 -7.54 -4.71
CA THR A 4 -0.20 -7.63 -5.99
C THR A 4 -1.09 -7.29 -7.18
N GLU A 5 -2.40 -7.18 -6.99
CA GLU A 5 -3.37 -6.80 -8.03
C GLU A 5 -3.69 -5.29 -8.00
N ALA A 6 -3.28 -4.59 -6.94
CA ALA A 6 -3.38 -3.14 -6.84
C ALA A 6 -2.17 -2.47 -7.50
N THR A 7 -2.38 -1.56 -8.45
CA THR A 7 -1.28 -0.79 -9.07
C THR A 7 -0.69 0.23 -8.10
N ASN A 8 -1.54 1.08 -7.52
CA ASN A 8 -1.14 2.16 -6.62
C ASN A 8 -1.22 1.74 -5.16
N ASN A 9 -0.59 2.52 -4.27
CA ASN A 9 -0.83 2.39 -2.83
C ASN A 9 -2.07 3.20 -2.41
N PHE A 10 -2.84 2.67 -1.47
CA PHE A 10 -4.06 3.29 -0.98
C PHE A 10 -4.02 3.45 0.53
N VAL A 11 -4.54 4.57 1.02
CA VAL A 11 -4.71 4.86 2.44
C VAL A 11 -6.15 5.27 2.69
N SER A 12 -6.73 4.73 3.76
CA SER A 12 -8.07 5.13 4.20
C SER A 12 -8.09 6.62 4.56
N GLU A 13 -9.19 7.31 4.26
CA GLU A 13 -9.40 8.69 4.69
C GLU A 13 -9.17 8.90 6.19
N GLN A 14 -9.63 7.94 7.01
CA GLN A 14 -9.43 7.95 8.45
C GLN A 14 -7.93 7.96 8.83
N LEU A 15 -7.14 7.05 8.26
CA LEU A 15 -5.70 7.00 8.57
C LEU A 15 -4.98 8.23 8.00
N GLY A 16 -5.35 8.70 6.82
CA GLY A 16 -4.79 9.91 6.21
C GLY A 16 -5.01 11.15 7.09
N GLY A 17 -6.21 11.29 7.66
CA GLY A 17 -6.53 12.35 8.63
C GLY A 17 -5.77 12.19 9.95
N ASN A 18 -5.73 10.99 10.52
CA ASN A 18 -5.02 10.72 11.78
C ASN A 18 -3.53 11.00 11.71
N LEU A 19 -2.91 10.76 10.55
CA LEU A 19 -1.49 11.07 10.28
C LEU A 19 -1.27 12.51 9.78
N SER A 20 -2.35 13.30 9.65
CA SER A 20 -2.30 14.68 9.12
C SER A 20 -1.56 14.77 7.78
N LEU A 21 -1.81 13.80 6.89
CA LEU A 21 -1.16 13.78 5.58
C LEU A 21 -1.58 15.02 4.77
N THR A 22 -0.62 15.65 4.11
CA THR A 22 -0.90 16.74 3.16
C THR A 22 -1.49 16.16 1.89
N ILE A 23 -2.80 16.33 1.72
CA ILE A 23 -3.55 15.82 0.57
C ILE A 23 -3.51 16.82 -0.58
N ALA A 24 -2.89 16.44 -1.68
CA ALA A 24 -2.99 17.12 -2.97
C ALA A 24 -4.30 16.72 -3.67
N ARG A 25 -5.03 17.71 -4.21
CA ARG A 25 -6.23 17.44 -5.00
C ARG A 25 -5.87 16.62 -6.23
N SER A 26 -6.65 15.56 -6.48
CA SER A 26 -6.57 14.76 -7.70
C SER A 26 -7.96 14.66 -8.34
N SER A 27 -8.02 14.48 -9.66
CA SER A 27 -9.25 14.13 -10.38
C SER A 27 -9.41 12.61 -10.54
N SER A 28 -8.54 11.84 -9.88
CA SER A 28 -8.50 10.38 -9.98
C SER A 28 -9.77 9.77 -9.39
N LYS A 29 -10.23 8.69 -10.03
CA LYS A 29 -11.34 7.88 -9.54
C LYS A 29 -10.83 6.46 -9.34
N ILE A 30 -11.31 5.81 -8.28
CA ILE A 30 -11.05 4.42 -7.99
C ILE A 30 -12.30 3.60 -8.28
N LYS A 31 -12.15 2.39 -8.83
CA LYS A 31 -13.26 1.48 -9.07
C LYS A 31 -12.93 0.12 -8.47
N THR A 32 -13.83 -0.41 -7.64
CA THR A 32 -13.78 -1.81 -7.23
C THR A 32 -14.50 -2.67 -8.27
N VAL A 33 -14.11 -3.94 -8.42
CA VAL A 33 -14.63 -4.84 -9.48
C VAL A 33 -16.17 -4.87 -9.58
N ASN A 34 -16.87 -4.69 -8.46
CA ASN A 34 -18.34 -4.75 -8.39
C ASN A 34 -19.00 -3.41 -8.04
N SER A 35 -18.27 -2.29 -8.07
CA SER A 35 -18.81 -0.97 -7.72
C SER A 35 -18.62 0.06 -8.84
N GLY A 36 -19.42 1.12 -8.79
CA GLY A 36 -19.19 2.30 -9.63
C GLY A 36 -17.87 2.98 -9.26
N ALA A 37 -17.27 3.69 -10.22
CA ALA A 37 -16.06 4.46 -9.94
C ALA A 37 -16.37 5.59 -8.94
N GLN A 38 -15.68 5.60 -7.80
CA GLN A 38 -15.79 6.60 -6.76
C GLN A 38 -14.66 7.64 -6.90
N PRO A 39 -14.92 8.92 -6.59
CA PRO A 39 -13.86 9.91 -6.53
C PRO A 39 -12.87 9.57 -5.42
N THR A 40 -11.62 9.91 -5.64
CA THR A 40 -10.58 9.82 -4.61
C THR A 40 -10.53 11.16 -3.87
N GLN A 41 -10.19 11.15 -2.59
CA GLN A 41 -10.06 12.39 -1.81
C GLN A 41 -8.83 13.19 -2.26
N GLY A 42 -7.84 12.50 -2.82
CA GLY A 42 -6.63 13.09 -3.38
C GLY A 42 -5.47 12.12 -3.36
N THR A 43 -4.27 12.65 -3.52
CA THR A 43 -3.02 11.92 -3.32
C THR A 43 -2.21 12.56 -2.21
N ALA A 44 -1.43 11.76 -1.51
CA ALA A 44 -0.48 12.23 -0.50
C ALA A 44 0.85 11.51 -0.69
N THR A 45 1.96 12.20 -0.42
CA THR A 45 3.29 11.59 -0.34
C THR A 45 3.72 11.59 1.11
N SER A 46 4.21 10.44 1.59
CA SER A 46 4.66 10.29 2.98
C SER A 46 5.74 9.22 3.09
N SER A 47 6.64 9.38 4.07
CA SER A 47 7.65 8.37 4.38
C SER A 47 6.97 7.11 4.94
N LEU A 48 7.23 5.97 4.29
CA LEU A 48 6.81 4.66 4.76
C LEU A 48 8.03 3.90 5.28
N LYS A 49 8.05 3.65 6.58
CA LYS A 49 9.06 2.83 7.22
C LYS A 49 8.57 1.40 7.45
N ILE A 50 9.29 0.42 6.91
CA ILE A 50 9.06 -0.99 7.22
C ILE A 50 10.40 -1.64 7.61
N ARG A 51 10.53 -1.95 8.91
CA ARG A 51 11.78 -2.43 9.52
C ARG A 51 12.94 -1.47 9.20
N ASN A 52 13.94 -1.93 8.45
CA ASN A 52 15.15 -1.20 8.10
C ASN A 52 15.04 -0.46 6.76
N TRP A 53 13.89 -0.56 6.08
CA TRP A 53 13.63 0.18 4.86
C TRP A 53 12.72 1.36 5.15
N GLU A 54 13.04 2.48 4.51
CA GLU A 54 12.29 3.71 4.61
C GLU A 54 12.40 4.42 3.27
N ASN A 55 11.26 4.85 2.73
CA ASN A 55 11.22 5.63 1.50
C ASN A 55 9.93 6.43 1.42
N ASP A 56 9.95 7.51 0.65
CA ASP A 56 8.74 8.28 0.36
C ASP A 56 7.89 7.51 -0.65
N CYS A 57 6.65 7.23 -0.26
CA CYS A 57 5.67 6.56 -1.12
C CYS A 57 4.50 7.51 -1.42
N SER A 58 3.98 7.38 -2.63
CA SER A 58 2.72 8.03 -3.02
C SER A 58 1.54 7.14 -2.64
N PHE A 59 0.52 7.76 -2.06
CA PHE A 59 -0.71 7.13 -1.62
C PHE A 59 -1.90 7.85 -2.22
N MET A 60 -2.87 7.08 -2.69
CA MET A 60 -4.20 7.59 -3.03
C MET A 60 -5.08 7.50 -1.78
N ILE A 61 -5.67 8.63 -1.39
CA ILE A 61 -6.55 8.69 -0.23
C ILE A 61 -7.97 8.35 -0.70
N VAL A 62 -8.51 7.24 -0.20
CA VAL A 62 -9.81 6.71 -0.64
C VAL A 62 -10.59 6.16 0.55
N HIS A 63 -11.90 6.01 0.37
CA HIS A 63 -12.71 5.24 1.30
C HIS A 63 -12.32 3.76 1.19
N LEU A 64 -11.90 3.16 2.30
CA LEU A 64 -11.59 1.74 2.41
C LEU A 64 -12.37 1.18 3.60
N ASP A 65 -13.12 0.09 3.36
CA ASP A 65 -13.99 -0.50 4.38
C ASP A 65 -13.20 -1.38 5.36
N ASP A 66 -12.38 -2.31 4.84
CA ASP A 66 -11.74 -3.36 5.65
C ASP A 66 -10.27 -3.08 6.02
N PHE A 67 -9.63 -2.08 5.39
CA PHE A 67 -8.19 -1.84 5.53
C PHE A 67 -7.84 -0.36 5.61
N ASN A 68 -6.89 -0.01 6.48
CA ASN A 68 -6.40 1.37 6.57
C ASN A 68 -5.29 1.70 5.55
N LEU A 69 -4.57 0.69 5.06
CA LEU A 69 -3.44 0.81 4.15
C LEU A 69 -3.38 -0.42 3.23
N ILE A 70 -3.30 -0.20 1.92
CA ILE A 70 -3.04 -1.21 0.89
C ILE A 70 -1.78 -0.80 0.15
N LEU A 71 -0.78 -1.68 0.11
CA LEU A 71 0.46 -1.47 -0.64
C LEU A 71 0.37 -2.27 -1.94
N GLY A 72 0.41 -1.54 -3.05
CA GLY A 72 0.30 -2.07 -4.40
C GLY A 72 1.66 -2.34 -5.05
N ILE A 73 1.63 -2.63 -6.35
CA ILE A 73 2.78 -2.87 -7.22
C ILE A 73 3.84 -1.77 -7.10
N GLU A 74 3.42 -0.49 -7.01
CA GLU A 74 4.34 0.64 -6.80
C GLU A 74 5.28 0.43 -5.60
N PHE A 75 4.74 0.01 -4.46
CA PHE A 75 5.55 -0.30 -3.28
C PHE A 75 6.48 -1.48 -3.54
N PHE A 76 6.00 -2.57 -4.15
CA PHE A 76 6.83 -3.75 -4.40
C PHE A 76 8.02 -3.45 -5.31
N VAL A 77 7.81 -2.64 -6.36
CA VAL A 77 8.87 -2.19 -7.26
C VAL A 77 9.89 -1.34 -6.50
N GLN A 78 9.42 -0.35 -5.72
CA GLN A 78 10.27 0.57 -4.98
C GLN A 78 11.08 -0.12 -3.88
N ALA A 79 10.46 -1.07 -3.18
CA ALA A 79 11.09 -1.87 -2.13
C ALA A 79 11.90 -3.06 -2.67
N LYS A 80 11.83 -3.34 -3.99
CA LYS A 80 12.35 -4.55 -4.65
C LYS A 80 11.89 -5.82 -3.92
N ALA A 81 10.62 -5.82 -3.51
CA ALA A 81 10.01 -6.86 -2.71
C ALA A 81 9.27 -7.87 -3.60
N ILE A 82 9.29 -9.14 -3.20
CA ILE A 82 8.52 -10.22 -3.81
C ILE A 82 7.64 -10.86 -2.74
N VAL A 83 6.42 -11.24 -3.12
CA VAL A 83 5.55 -12.03 -2.25
C VAL A 83 5.88 -13.50 -2.46
N MET A 84 6.41 -14.16 -1.42
CA MET A 84 6.68 -15.60 -1.43
C MET A 84 5.62 -16.31 -0.60
N THR A 85 4.77 -17.10 -1.26
CA THR A 85 3.82 -17.97 -0.58
C THR A 85 4.53 -19.25 -0.15
N TYR A 86 4.57 -19.53 1.15
CA TYR A 86 5.07 -20.80 1.64
C TYR A 86 3.98 -21.86 1.49
N LEU A 87 4.06 -22.68 0.45
CA LEU A 87 3.17 -23.82 0.22
C LEU A 87 3.58 -25.00 1.13
N GLY A 88 3.21 -24.91 2.40
CA GLY A 88 3.30 -26.00 3.38
C GLY A 88 2.04 -26.00 4.22
N GLY A 89 1.07 -26.82 3.81
CA GLY A 89 -0.29 -26.98 4.37
C GLY A 89 -0.51 -26.46 5.79
N GLY A 90 -1.27 -25.37 5.89
CA GLY A 90 -1.69 -24.74 7.14
C GLY A 90 -1.81 -23.25 6.91
N LEU A 91 -3.05 -22.74 6.86
CA LEU A 91 -3.33 -21.31 6.78
C LEU A 91 -2.91 -20.68 8.12
N HIS A 92 -1.63 -20.36 8.27
CA HIS A 92 -1.08 -19.50 9.30
C HIS A 92 -0.30 -18.42 8.57
N TYR A 93 -0.71 -17.17 8.79
CA TYR A 93 -0.12 -15.95 8.24
C TYR A 93 1.39 -16.10 8.00
N ALA A 94 1.78 -16.18 6.73
CA ALA A 94 3.17 -16.30 6.32
C ALA A 94 3.89 -14.97 6.57
N GLN A 95 4.38 -14.78 7.79
CA GLN A 95 5.37 -13.76 8.12
C GLN A 95 6.77 -14.31 7.84
N LYS A 96 7.17 -14.26 6.56
CA LYS A 96 8.55 -14.34 6.03
C LYS A 96 8.38 -14.31 4.51
N VAL A 97 8.75 -13.27 3.78
CA VAL A 97 10.05 -12.62 3.77
C VAL A 97 9.88 -11.16 3.32
N LEU A 98 10.05 -10.24 4.25
CA LEU A 98 10.47 -8.87 3.95
C LEU A 98 11.99 -8.83 4.07
N LYS A 99 12.71 -9.40 3.11
CA LYS A 99 14.14 -9.10 2.92
C LYS A 99 14.21 -7.76 2.17
N ILE A 100 13.70 -6.69 2.79
CA ILE A 100 14.05 -5.38 2.26
C ILE A 100 15.47 -5.09 2.75
N CYS A 101 16.36 -4.89 1.78
CA CYS A 101 17.80 -4.64 1.92
C CYS A 101 18.61 -5.78 2.57
N SER A 102 19.10 -6.71 1.74
CA SER A 102 20.45 -7.23 1.98
C SER A 102 21.41 -6.10 1.63
N SER A 103 22.00 -5.49 2.66
CA SER A 103 23.15 -4.61 2.53
C SER A 103 24.31 -5.30 1.80
N ARG A 104 25.02 -4.50 0.96
CA ARG A 104 26.22 -4.78 0.14
C ARG A 104 25.98 -5.48 -1.20
N ILE A 105 26.09 -4.69 -2.29
CA ILE A 105 27.25 -4.71 -3.19
C ILE A 105 27.66 -3.27 -3.44
#